data_AF-A0A1F9SQD5-F1
#
_entry.id   AF-A0A1F9SQD5-F1
#
_cell.length_a   1.000
_cell.length_b   1.000
_cell.length_c   1.000
_cell.angle_alpha   90.00
_cell.angle_beta   90.00
_cell.angle_gamma   90.00
#
_symmetry.space_group_name_H-M   'P 1'
#
loop_
_entity.id
_entity.type
_entity.pdbx_description
1 polymer ?
#
loop_
_entity_poly.entity_id
_entity_poly.type
_entity_poly.pdbx_seq_one_letter_code
_entity_poly.pdbx_strand_id
1 'polypeptide(L)'
;MKKYLFILALLLPAASPAAAADDVVLKAMTDEMQRTVQRLKMDNLDRPYFVSYYVIDSTENAISGVFGSLRDDTASVSRNAMADLRVGSPAFDNSDYVGQDFNGYEPGSASLNEEDGYDAIRFALWSLTDDVYKKALEKYSQKKAYQKKKNITELYGDLAPAKKETFFDDRKSAEAFDADAWREKVRGLSGIFRKYPKVQGSQVNFSRTLRTARFVNSEGTAYRYWWDKVSLDIRATVQDRAGYKIADAKTLAWRSLADVPSYDELAAQTEAFARDMSYIVDSSTAEVYLGPVMFEDQAAAEFLNQIFVGNISFARKPWADRDDWLRYYIASGELTKKLNMRVLPAFMNVTDNPLEVSYNGVRLNGSYPIDNEGVKPAPLELVRNGKLVNFYMGRAPVKEYAVSNGHARGFVNEFPAPRPGSLFFTAQAEKRVPEAELKKKLLAMAAESGLDYAVLVRRLDPEDQKKTEDLLAGPVLAYKVSVKDGSETVIGLSEWAGVTFRALRDILLVSDKDYVYNYFQPGPFYYNRGYVPASIVAPSALLVQEMELKPTETKPDRQPYLPHPYFEK
;
A
#
# COMPACT_ATOMS: atom_id res chain seq x y z
N MET A 1 -66.79 4.09 26.41
CA MET A 1 -65.71 4.14 27.41
C MET A 1 -64.54 3.32 26.89
N LYS A 2 -63.43 3.99 26.56
CA LYS A 2 -62.28 3.42 25.83
C LYS A 2 -61.37 2.64 26.78
N LYS A 3 -61.04 1.39 26.42
CA LYS A 3 -60.02 0.57 27.08
C LYS A 3 -58.64 1.00 26.58
N TYR A 4 -57.75 1.42 27.48
CA TYR A 4 -56.34 1.67 27.18
C TYR A 4 -55.57 0.34 27.23
N LEU A 5 -54.97 -0.03 26.10
CA LEU A 5 -54.07 -1.17 25.96
C LEU A 5 -52.65 -0.67 26.27
N PHE A 6 -52.05 -1.14 27.37
CA PHE A 6 -50.63 -0.92 27.66
C PHE A 6 -49.80 -1.82 26.74
N ILE A 7 -49.05 -1.23 25.80
CA ILE A 7 -48.03 -1.92 25.01
C ILE A 7 -46.73 -1.87 25.83
N LEU A 8 -46.35 -3.02 26.39
CA LEU A 8 -45.06 -3.23 27.02
C LEU A 8 -44.01 -3.40 25.90
N ALA A 9 -43.19 -2.38 25.66
CA ALA A 9 -42.07 -2.49 24.73
C ALA A 9 -40.96 -3.36 25.37
N LEU A 10 -40.85 -4.62 24.94
CA LEU A 10 -39.69 -5.44 25.23
C LEU A 10 -38.46 -4.86 24.50
N LEU A 11 -37.60 -4.18 25.26
CA LEU A 11 -36.21 -3.94 24.88
C LEU A 11 -35.48 -5.28 24.88
N LEU A 12 -35.36 -5.90 23.70
CA LEU A 12 -34.45 -7.01 23.50
C LEU A 12 -33.01 -6.50 23.65
N PRO A 13 -32.20 -7.03 24.59
CA PRO A 13 -30.77 -6.73 24.62
C PRO A 13 -30.18 -7.25 23.31
N ALA A 14 -29.42 -6.41 22.61
CA ALA A 14 -28.62 -6.83 21.47
C ALA A 14 -27.69 -7.95 21.94
N ALA A 15 -27.98 -9.18 21.54
CA ALA A 15 -27.14 -10.33 21.84
C ALA A 15 -25.76 -10.08 21.21
N SER A 16 -24.78 -9.79 22.05
CA SER A 16 -23.38 -9.85 21.63
C SER A 16 -23.06 -11.32 21.36
N PRO A 17 -22.50 -11.67 20.19
CA PRO A 17 -22.09 -13.04 19.92
C PRO A 17 -21.11 -13.51 21.00
N ALA A 18 -21.28 -14.74 21.50
CA ALA A 18 -20.51 -15.30 22.61
C ALA A 18 -18.98 -15.15 22.45
N ALA A 19 -18.48 -15.11 21.21
CA ALA A 19 -17.07 -14.89 20.86
C ALA A 19 -16.49 -13.52 21.26
N ALA A 20 -17.34 -12.50 21.48
CA ALA A 20 -16.95 -11.19 21.98
C ALA A 20 -16.89 -11.12 23.51
N ALA A 21 -17.56 -12.04 24.22
CA ALA A 21 -17.68 -12.02 25.67
C ALA A 21 -16.36 -12.37 26.39
N ASP A 22 -15.46 -13.10 25.73
CA ASP A 22 -14.20 -13.59 26.32
C ASP A 22 -12.98 -12.71 25.99
N ASP A 23 -13.13 -11.66 25.17
CA ASP A 23 -12.02 -10.79 24.77
C ASP A 23 -11.88 -9.59 25.71
N VAL A 24 -10.95 -9.70 26.66
CA VAL A 24 -10.72 -8.67 27.68
C VAL A 24 -10.33 -7.33 27.06
N VAL A 25 -9.54 -7.35 25.98
CA VAL A 25 -9.12 -6.13 25.27
C VAL A 25 -10.32 -5.44 24.62
N LEU A 26 -11.13 -6.20 23.88
CA LEU A 26 -12.33 -5.68 23.21
C LEU A 26 -13.35 -5.13 24.23
N LYS A 27 -13.53 -5.83 25.36
CA LYS A 27 -14.37 -5.37 26.47
C LYS A 27 -13.85 -4.05 27.04
N ALA A 28 -12.54 -3.96 27.33
CA ALA A 28 -11.92 -2.73 27.82
C ALA A 28 -12.10 -1.55 26.84
N MET A 29 -11.88 -1.79 25.54
CA MET A 29 -12.12 -0.81 24.48
C MET A 29 -13.56 -0.31 24.48
N THR A 30 -14.53 -1.23 24.55
CA THR A 30 -15.96 -0.93 24.50
C THR A 30 -16.41 -0.10 25.70
N ASP A 31 -16.04 -0.55 26.91
CA ASP A 31 -16.42 0.11 28.16
C ASP A 31 -15.81 1.52 28.26
N GLU A 32 -14.54 1.68 27.87
CA GLU A 32 -13.86 2.97 27.93
C GLU A 32 -14.38 3.96 26.88
N MET A 33 -14.70 3.47 25.68
CA MET A 33 -15.31 4.29 24.63
C MET A 33 -16.69 4.79 25.06
N GLN A 34 -17.52 3.91 25.62
CA GLN A 34 -18.85 4.29 26.13
C GLN A 34 -18.73 5.33 27.25
N ARG A 35 -17.80 5.14 28.19
CA ARG A 35 -17.54 6.10 29.25
C ARG A 35 -17.10 7.46 28.70
N THR A 36 -16.21 7.46 27.71
CA THR A 36 -15.72 8.67 27.04
C THR A 36 -16.88 9.45 26.43
N VAL A 37 -17.67 8.84 25.56
CA VAL A 37 -18.78 9.51 24.86
C VAL A 37 -19.82 10.04 25.85
N GLN A 38 -20.08 9.31 26.95
CA GLN A 38 -21.09 9.71 27.94
C GLN A 38 -20.63 10.81 28.89
N ARG A 39 -19.34 10.83 29.28
CA ARG A 39 -18.87 11.62 30.42
C ARG A 39 -17.81 12.66 30.08
N LEU A 40 -17.05 12.50 28.99
CA LEU A 40 -15.95 13.41 28.67
C LEU A 40 -16.48 14.76 28.19
N LYS A 41 -16.18 15.80 28.98
CA LYS A 41 -16.47 17.19 28.65
C LYS A 41 -15.57 18.10 29.49
N MET A 42 -14.90 19.05 28.84
CA MET A 42 -14.32 20.21 29.52
C MET A 42 -15.34 21.34 29.60
N ASP A 43 -15.29 22.13 30.68
CA ASP A 43 -16.25 23.21 30.90
C ASP A 43 -16.28 24.19 29.73
N ASN A 44 -17.49 24.55 29.29
CA ASN A 44 -17.75 25.44 28.16
C ASN A 44 -17.20 25.00 26.79
N LEU A 45 -16.73 23.75 26.66
CA LEU A 45 -16.25 23.19 25.40
C LEU A 45 -17.20 22.09 24.87
N ASP A 46 -17.09 21.84 23.57
CA ASP A 46 -17.91 20.86 22.86
C ASP A 46 -17.59 19.43 23.32
N ARG A 47 -18.61 18.57 23.36
CA ARG A 47 -18.46 17.14 23.68
C ARG A 47 -17.99 16.35 22.45
N PRO A 48 -17.29 15.23 22.64
CA PRO A 48 -17.10 14.25 21.56
C PRO A 48 -18.45 13.77 21.03
N TYR A 49 -18.62 13.77 19.71
CA TYR A 49 -19.82 13.20 19.06
C TYR A 49 -19.53 11.82 18.45
N PHE A 50 -18.28 11.53 18.13
CA PHE A 50 -17.81 10.25 17.62
C PHE A 50 -16.49 9.86 18.28
N VAL A 51 -16.35 8.58 18.62
CA VAL A 51 -15.11 7.98 19.13
C VAL A 51 -14.95 6.60 18.50
N SER A 52 -13.73 6.26 18.08
CA SER A 52 -13.36 4.90 17.75
C SER A 52 -12.00 4.53 18.32
N TYR A 53 -11.84 3.24 18.63
CA TYR A 53 -10.56 2.66 19.00
C TYR A 53 -10.21 1.54 18.03
N TYR A 54 -8.96 1.53 17.60
CA TYR A 54 -8.37 0.45 16.81
C TYR A 54 -7.14 -0.07 17.55
N VAL A 55 -7.15 -1.34 17.94
CA VAL A 55 -6.06 -1.99 18.67
C VAL A 55 -5.52 -3.15 17.85
N ILE A 56 -4.20 -3.19 17.67
CA ILE A 56 -3.50 -4.28 17.00
C ILE A 56 -2.52 -4.93 17.97
N ASP A 57 -2.68 -6.24 18.19
CA ASP A 57 -1.61 -7.09 18.71
C ASP A 57 -0.75 -7.56 17.53
N SER A 58 0.56 -7.50 17.66
CA SER A 58 1.51 -8.05 16.69
C SER A 58 2.48 -9.01 17.37
N THR A 59 2.69 -10.17 16.76
CA THR A 59 3.81 -11.06 17.05
C THR A 59 4.67 -11.14 15.80
N GLU A 60 5.89 -10.64 15.88
CA GLU A 60 6.81 -10.56 14.76
C GLU A 60 8.02 -11.46 14.99
N ASN A 61 8.41 -12.19 13.95
CA ASN A 61 9.67 -12.92 13.90
C ASN A 61 10.41 -12.45 12.65
N ALA A 62 11.65 -12.01 12.78
CA ALA A 62 12.46 -11.54 11.66
C ALA A 62 13.86 -12.14 11.71
N ILE A 63 14.31 -12.66 10.58
CA ILE A 63 15.64 -13.27 10.43
C ILE A 63 16.30 -12.67 9.20
N SER A 64 17.51 -12.15 9.34
CA SER A 64 18.29 -11.58 8.25
C SER A 64 19.60 -12.32 8.03
N GLY A 65 19.98 -12.45 6.76
CA GLY A 65 21.24 -13.07 6.35
C GLY A 65 21.96 -12.25 5.29
N VAL A 66 23.30 -12.26 5.35
CA VAL A 66 24.20 -11.56 4.42
C VAL A 66 25.26 -12.55 3.99
N PHE A 67 25.34 -12.82 2.68
CA PHE A 67 26.33 -13.74 2.10
C PHE A 67 26.50 -15.05 2.91
N GLY A 68 25.41 -15.70 3.32
CA GLY A 68 25.46 -17.01 4.00
C GLY A 68 25.78 -16.96 5.49
N SER A 69 25.77 -15.79 6.10
CA SER A 69 25.89 -15.59 7.55
C SER A 69 24.64 -14.89 8.06
N LEU A 70 24.10 -15.34 9.20
CA LEU A 70 23.00 -14.63 9.85
C LEU A 70 23.50 -13.32 10.45
N ARG A 71 22.70 -12.27 10.33
CA ARG A 71 23.02 -10.93 10.84
C ARG A 71 22.11 -10.54 11.99
N ASP A 72 20.80 -10.71 11.83
CA ASP A 72 19.78 -10.39 12.83
C ASP A 72 18.83 -11.59 12.99
N ASP A 73 18.35 -11.79 14.21
CA ASP A 73 17.32 -12.77 14.57
C ASP A 73 16.54 -12.21 15.76
N THR A 74 15.31 -11.75 15.49
CA THR A 74 14.49 -11.05 16.46
C THR A 74 13.10 -11.65 16.53
N ALA A 75 12.58 -11.72 17.75
CA ALA A 75 11.18 -11.98 18.03
C ALA A 75 10.65 -10.86 18.92
N SER A 76 9.52 -10.27 18.55
CA SER A 76 8.88 -9.21 19.31
C SER A 76 7.38 -9.42 19.41
N VAL A 77 6.82 -8.98 20.52
CA VAL A 77 5.38 -8.84 20.71
C VAL A 77 5.13 -7.35 20.93
N SER A 78 3.98 -6.87 20.49
CA SER A 78 3.55 -5.51 20.81
C SER A 78 2.03 -5.41 20.74
N ARG A 79 1.49 -4.48 21.52
CA ARG A 79 0.10 -4.04 21.42
C ARG A 79 0.08 -2.54 21.21
N ASN A 80 -0.53 -2.08 20.12
CA ASN A 80 -0.64 -0.66 19.81
C ASN A 80 -2.11 -0.28 19.61
N ALA A 81 -2.47 0.91 20.07
CA ALA A 81 -3.80 1.48 19.95
C ALA A 81 -3.77 2.79 19.17
N MET A 82 -4.86 3.03 18.46
CA MET A 82 -5.21 4.29 17.82
C MET A 82 -6.58 4.73 18.34
N ALA A 83 -6.72 6.01 18.66
CA ALA A 83 -7.99 6.64 19.00
C ALA A 83 -8.32 7.74 17.98
N ASP A 84 -9.48 7.64 17.33
CA ASP A 84 -10.09 8.74 16.57
C ASP A 84 -11.24 9.30 17.41
N LEU A 85 -11.13 10.55 17.82
CA LEU A 85 -12.16 11.26 18.56
C LEU A 85 -12.49 12.55 17.82
N ARG A 86 -13.79 12.75 17.60
CA ARG A 86 -14.30 13.88 16.84
C ARG A 86 -15.22 14.78 17.64
N VAL A 87 -15.02 16.08 17.51
CA VAL A 87 -15.75 17.16 18.16
C VAL A 87 -16.34 18.10 17.11
N GLY A 88 -17.58 18.53 17.32
CA GLY A 88 -18.37 19.29 16.35
C GLY A 88 -19.57 18.48 15.90
N SER A 89 -19.68 18.20 14.60
CA SER A 89 -20.76 17.41 14.03
C SER A 89 -20.29 16.64 12.80
N PRO A 90 -21.02 15.61 12.34
CA PRO A 90 -20.70 14.91 11.10
C PRO A 90 -20.56 15.82 9.87
N ALA A 91 -21.22 16.98 9.87
CA ALA A 91 -21.14 17.96 8.79
C ALA A 91 -19.86 18.81 8.83
N PHE A 92 -19.29 19.01 10.02
CA PHE A 92 -18.09 19.83 10.24
C PHE A 92 -17.47 19.56 11.63
N ASP A 93 -16.27 18.98 11.66
CA ASP A 93 -15.52 18.56 12.84
C ASP A 93 -13.99 18.83 12.71
N ASN A 94 -13.17 18.27 13.61
CA ASN A 94 -11.72 18.43 13.65
C ASN A 94 -10.89 17.57 12.66
N SER A 95 -11.50 16.67 11.87
CA SER A 95 -10.78 15.82 10.92
C SER A 95 -10.32 16.60 9.69
N ASP A 96 -9.50 15.96 8.84
CA ASP A 96 -9.10 16.48 7.52
C ASP A 96 -8.55 17.91 7.54
N TYR A 97 -7.82 18.26 8.60
CA TYR A 97 -7.17 19.56 8.77
C TYR A 97 -5.75 19.40 9.30
N VAL A 98 -4.81 20.10 8.67
CA VAL A 98 -3.40 20.20 9.03
C VAL A 98 -3.11 21.64 9.44
N GLY A 99 -2.72 21.82 10.70
CA GLY A 99 -2.31 23.12 11.23
C GLY A 99 -0.90 23.54 10.75
N GLN A 100 -0.26 24.41 11.52
CA GLN A 100 1.15 24.81 11.26
C GLN A 100 2.15 23.66 11.51
N ASP A 101 1.80 22.74 12.40
CA ASP A 101 2.59 21.55 12.69
C ASP A 101 2.21 20.40 11.76
N PHE A 102 2.99 20.24 10.68
CA PHE A 102 2.79 19.18 9.68
C PHE A 102 3.04 17.79 10.23
N ASN A 103 4.01 17.65 11.14
CA ASN A 103 4.34 16.37 11.75
C ASN A 103 3.23 15.91 12.71
N GLY A 104 2.40 16.83 13.19
CA GLY A 104 1.21 16.55 14.01
C GLY A 104 -0.04 16.08 13.24
N TYR A 105 0.06 15.81 11.93
CA TYR A 105 -1.02 15.16 11.16
C TYR A 105 -1.00 13.65 11.34
N GLU A 106 -1.27 13.21 12.57
CA GLU A 106 -1.35 11.81 12.96
C GLU A 106 -2.52 11.60 13.91
N PRO A 107 -3.08 10.38 13.96
CA PRO A 107 -4.06 10.04 14.98
C PRO A 107 -3.38 9.96 16.35
N GLY A 108 -4.17 10.07 17.42
CA GLY A 108 -3.65 9.68 18.71
C GLY A 108 -3.33 8.20 18.72
N SER A 109 -2.08 7.85 19.03
CA SER A 109 -1.66 6.47 19.18
C SER A 109 -0.88 6.25 20.47
N ALA A 110 -0.91 5.03 20.97
CA ALA A 110 -0.15 4.63 22.15
C ALA A 110 0.18 3.13 22.12
N SER A 111 1.33 2.75 22.64
CA SER A 111 1.59 1.37 23.00
C SER A 111 0.82 1.01 24.28
N LEU A 112 0.19 -0.15 24.29
CA LEU A 112 -0.54 -0.68 25.44
C LEU A 112 0.25 -1.83 26.07
N ASN A 113 -0.16 -2.22 27.27
CA ASN A 113 0.37 -3.41 27.93
C ASN A 113 0.02 -4.66 27.12
N GLU A 114 1.00 -5.54 26.96
CA GLU A 114 0.85 -6.82 26.26
C GLU A 114 0.02 -7.82 27.05
N GLU A 115 0.00 -7.69 28.39
CA GLU A 115 -0.85 -8.50 29.26
C GLU A 115 -2.33 -8.09 29.14
N ASP A 116 -3.23 -9.07 29.24
CA ASP A 116 -4.68 -8.88 29.16
C ASP A 116 -5.27 -8.38 30.50
N GLY A 117 -4.65 -7.34 31.07
CA GLY A 117 -5.13 -6.66 32.26
C GLY A 117 -6.21 -5.63 31.93
N TYR A 118 -7.49 -5.95 32.21
CA TYR A 118 -8.64 -5.10 31.91
C TYR A 118 -8.45 -3.63 32.34
N ASP A 119 -8.11 -3.39 33.62
CA ASP A 119 -7.95 -2.02 34.15
C ASP A 119 -6.75 -1.30 33.54
N ALA A 120 -5.67 -2.02 33.25
CA ALA A 120 -4.45 -1.44 32.68
C ALA A 120 -4.68 -0.97 31.23
N ILE A 121 -5.41 -1.76 30.43
CA ILE A 121 -5.82 -1.40 29.06
C ILE A 121 -6.78 -0.22 29.10
N ARG A 122 -7.78 -0.24 29.99
CA ARG A 122 -8.72 0.88 30.13
C ARG A 122 -8.04 2.17 30.56
N PHE A 123 -7.09 2.11 31.49
CA PHE A 123 -6.30 3.26 31.91
C PHE A 123 -5.51 3.85 30.74
N ALA A 124 -4.83 3.02 29.95
CA ALA A 124 -4.07 3.48 28.80
C ALA A 124 -4.97 4.12 27.73
N LEU A 125 -6.12 3.52 27.42
CA LEU A 125 -7.12 4.10 26.51
C LEU A 125 -7.70 5.40 27.04
N TRP A 126 -7.98 5.50 28.35
CA TRP A 126 -8.41 6.75 28.97
C TRP A 126 -7.37 7.86 28.80
N SER A 127 -6.10 7.58 29.13
CA SER A 127 -5.02 8.55 29.00
C SER A 127 -4.83 9.01 27.56
N LEU A 128 -4.85 8.07 26.61
CA LEU A 128 -4.78 8.37 25.18
C LEU A 128 -5.94 9.28 24.76
N THR A 129 -7.16 8.95 25.18
CA THR A 129 -8.37 9.68 24.77
C THR A 129 -8.43 11.08 25.36
N ASP A 130 -7.91 11.29 26.57
CA ASP A 130 -7.79 12.61 27.18
C ASP A 130 -6.87 13.55 26.38
N ASP A 131 -5.72 13.06 25.93
CA ASP A 131 -4.80 13.80 25.05
C ASP A 131 -5.44 14.10 23.69
N VAL A 132 -6.07 13.10 23.05
CA VAL A 132 -6.74 13.28 21.76
C VAL A 132 -7.90 14.27 21.85
N TYR A 133 -8.66 14.28 22.94
CA TYR A 133 -9.77 15.22 23.13
C TYR A 133 -9.30 16.68 23.14
N LYS A 134 -8.22 16.98 23.87
CA LYS A 134 -7.63 18.33 23.91
C LYS A 134 -7.16 18.76 22.52
N LYS A 135 -6.43 17.88 21.81
CA LYS A 135 -5.97 18.12 20.44
C LYS A 135 -7.15 18.30 19.46
N ALA A 136 -8.22 17.52 19.61
CA ALA A 136 -9.41 17.62 18.77
C ALA A 136 -10.13 18.97 18.95
N LEU A 137 -10.26 19.46 20.18
CA LEU A 137 -10.82 20.79 20.47
C LEU A 137 -10.01 21.92 19.84
N GLU A 138 -8.68 21.85 19.94
CA GLU A 138 -7.77 22.82 19.33
C GLU A 138 -7.87 22.78 17.79
N LYS A 139 -7.75 21.59 17.20
CA LYS A 139 -7.87 21.38 15.74
C LYS A 139 -9.23 21.85 15.22
N TYR A 140 -10.31 21.60 15.95
CA TYR A 140 -11.64 22.08 15.58
C TYR A 140 -11.72 23.61 15.52
N SER A 141 -11.18 24.29 16.55
CA SER A 141 -11.13 25.74 16.61
C SER A 141 -10.29 26.32 15.46
N GLN A 142 -9.13 25.72 15.18
CA GLN A 142 -8.25 26.11 14.08
C GLN A 142 -8.92 25.91 12.72
N LYS A 143 -9.54 24.75 12.47
CA LYS A 143 -10.27 24.48 11.22
C LYS A 143 -11.43 25.45 11.00
N LYS A 144 -12.19 25.79 12.06
CA LYS A 144 -13.23 26.84 12.01
C LYS A 144 -12.65 28.20 11.63
N ALA A 145 -11.53 28.60 12.25
CA ALA A 145 -10.88 29.86 11.94
C ALA A 145 -10.35 29.87 10.50
N TYR A 146 -9.75 28.76 10.05
CA TYR A 146 -9.28 28.57 8.68
C TYR A 146 -10.41 28.69 7.66
N GLN A 147 -11.53 28.00 7.89
CA GLN A 147 -12.72 28.06 7.04
C GLN A 147 -13.18 29.51 6.84
N LYS A 148 -13.31 30.27 7.94
CA LYS A 148 -13.71 31.70 7.89
C LYS A 148 -12.67 32.55 7.17
N LYS A 149 -11.39 32.38 7.49
CA LYS A 149 -10.27 33.12 6.88
C LYS A 149 -10.20 32.92 5.36
N LYS A 150 -10.45 31.70 4.90
CA LYS A 150 -10.43 31.33 3.48
C LYS A 150 -11.78 31.48 2.78
N ASN A 151 -12.83 31.87 3.51
CA ASN A 151 -14.20 31.99 3.03
C ASN A 151 -14.70 30.70 2.32
N ILE A 152 -14.44 29.54 2.91
CA ILE A 152 -14.85 28.25 2.35
C ILE A 152 -16.33 28.03 2.61
N THR A 153 -17.11 28.03 1.53
CA THR A 153 -18.58 27.87 1.56
C THR A 153 -19.03 26.47 1.14
N GLU A 154 -18.28 25.80 0.27
CA GLU A 154 -18.59 24.44 -0.19
C GLU A 154 -18.07 23.41 0.83
N LEU A 155 -18.99 22.73 1.51
CA LEU A 155 -18.71 21.68 2.49
C LEU A 155 -19.42 20.39 2.08
N TYR A 156 -18.71 19.27 2.20
CA TYR A 156 -19.24 17.94 1.84
C TYR A 156 -19.58 17.08 3.06
N GLY A 157 -19.30 17.57 4.27
CA GLY A 157 -19.31 16.78 5.51
C GLY A 157 -17.92 16.26 5.87
N ASP A 158 -17.73 15.87 7.13
CA ASP A 158 -16.48 15.29 7.64
C ASP A 158 -16.61 13.81 8.00
N LEU A 159 -17.83 13.34 8.29
CA LEU A 159 -18.12 11.93 8.55
C LEU A 159 -19.48 11.53 7.95
N ALA A 160 -19.45 10.64 6.96
CA ALA A 160 -20.63 10.01 6.41
C ALA A 160 -21.18 8.93 7.36
N PRO A 161 -22.51 8.73 7.42
CA PRO A 161 -23.09 7.60 8.09
C PRO A 161 -22.63 6.29 7.43
N ALA A 162 -22.42 5.26 8.24
CA ALA A 162 -22.14 3.91 7.80
C ALA A 162 -23.11 2.91 8.46
N LYS A 163 -23.29 1.76 7.83
CA LYS A 163 -24.06 0.67 8.43
C LYS A 163 -23.29 0.17 9.66
N LYS A 164 -23.99 0.00 10.78
CA LYS A 164 -23.45 -0.68 11.96
C LYS A 164 -23.11 -2.12 11.61
N GLU A 165 -21.86 -2.51 11.82
CA GLU A 165 -21.39 -3.87 11.56
C GLU A 165 -20.93 -4.58 12.84
N THR A 166 -21.06 -5.90 12.85
CA THR A 166 -20.49 -6.75 13.88
C THR A 166 -19.83 -7.93 13.18
N PHE A 167 -18.52 -8.07 13.36
CA PHE A 167 -17.74 -9.11 12.69
C PHE A 167 -16.67 -9.66 13.62
N PHE A 168 -16.82 -10.90 14.04
CA PHE A 168 -15.83 -11.58 14.85
C PHE A 168 -15.45 -12.86 14.14
N ASP A 169 -14.17 -12.97 13.80
CA ASP A 169 -13.58 -14.22 13.38
C ASP A 169 -13.18 -14.99 14.66
N ASP A 170 -13.35 -16.32 14.67
CA ASP A 170 -12.89 -17.24 15.73
C ASP A 170 -11.53 -17.88 15.42
N ARG A 171 -10.49 -17.54 16.20
CA ARG A 171 -9.08 -17.80 15.85
C ARG A 171 -8.83 -19.28 15.56
N LYS A 172 -8.55 -19.60 14.29
CA LYS A 172 -7.85 -20.86 13.96
C LYS A 172 -6.43 -20.75 14.51
N SER A 173 -5.94 -21.78 15.18
CA SER A 173 -4.56 -21.82 15.70
C SER A 173 -3.58 -21.42 14.60
N ALA A 174 -2.79 -20.38 14.86
CA ALA A 174 -1.77 -19.96 13.90
C ALA A 174 -0.74 -21.09 13.76
N GLU A 175 -0.28 -21.32 12.54
CA GLU A 175 0.77 -22.31 12.27
C GLU A 175 2.01 -22.00 13.11
N ALA A 176 2.64 -23.02 13.70
CA ALA A 176 3.83 -22.85 14.52
C ALA A 176 4.97 -22.23 13.69
N PHE A 177 5.76 -21.36 14.31
CA PHE A 177 6.96 -20.80 13.69
C PHE A 177 8.19 -21.61 14.11
N ASP A 178 8.79 -22.34 13.17
CA ASP A 178 10.05 -23.04 13.38
C ASP A 178 11.23 -22.09 13.07
N ALA A 179 11.74 -21.44 14.11
CA ALA A 179 12.83 -20.48 13.97
C ALA A 179 14.12 -21.13 13.44
N ASP A 180 14.44 -22.36 13.86
CA ASP A 180 15.64 -23.07 13.42
C ASP A 180 15.59 -23.40 11.93
N ALA A 181 14.45 -23.91 11.45
CA ALA A 181 14.26 -24.16 10.03
C ALA A 181 14.39 -22.87 9.20
N TRP A 182 13.87 -21.74 9.69
CA TRP A 182 13.98 -20.46 8.99
C TRP A 182 15.38 -19.85 9.05
N ARG A 183 16.13 -20.04 10.13
CA ARG A 183 17.57 -19.69 10.21
C ARG A 183 18.36 -20.40 9.10
N GLU A 184 18.16 -21.71 8.95
CA GLU A 184 18.85 -22.48 7.90
C GLU A 184 18.45 -22.01 6.50
N LYS A 185 17.15 -21.78 6.25
CA LYS A 185 16.66 -21.27 4.95
C LYS A 185 17.28 -19.91 4.62
N VAL A 186 17.22 -18.93 5.53
CA VAL A 186 17.78 -17.58 5.29
C VAL A 186 19.29 -17.64 5.11
N ARG A 187 20.00 -18.49 5.86
CA ARG A 187 21.44 -18.74 5.66
C ARG A 187 21.71 -19.29 4.26
N GLY A 188 20.98 -20.31 3.83
CA GLY A 188 21.11 -20.90 2.49
C GLY A 188 20.85 -19.88 1.37
N LEU A 189 19.72 -19.16 1.46
CA LEU A 189 19.33 -18.16 0.47
C LEU A 189 20.33 -17.00 0.37
N SER A 190 20.75 -16.43 1.50
CA SER A 190 21.77 -15.37 1.48
C SER A 190 23.14 -15.88 1.01
N GLY A 191 23.44 -17.17 1.19
CA GLY A 191 24.67 -17.81 0.72
C GLY A 191 24.80 -17.86 -0.80
N ILE A 192 23.69 -17.82 -1.54
CA ILE A 192 23.66 -17.83 -3.01
C ILE A 192 24.52 -16.71 -3.60
N PHE A 193 24.52 -15.52 -2.98
CA PHE A 193 25.28 -14.36 -3.45
C PHE A 193 26.80 -14.59 -3.46
N ARG A 194 27.32 -15.61 -2.77
CA ARG A 194 28.74 -16.01 -2.86
C ARG A 194 29.14 -16.57 -4.24
N LYS A 195 28.18 -16.88 -5.12
CA LYS A 195 28.46 -17.29 -6.50
C LYS A 195 28.63 -16.09 -7.46
N TYR A 196 28.32 -14.88 -7.00
CA TYR A 196 28.20 -13.69 -7.84
C TYR A 196 29.20 -12.60 -7.42
N PRO A 197 30.48 -12.69 -7.85
CA PRO A 197 31.55 -11.81 -7.38
C PRO A 197 31.39 -10.33 -7.75
N LYS A 198 30.47 -10.02 -8.68
CA LYS A 198 30.11 -8.65 -9.07
C LYS A 198 29.14 -7.97 -8.10
N VAL A 199 28.52 -8.74 -7.19
CA VAL A 199 27.64 -8.21 -6.15
C VAL A 199 28.46 -7.68 -4.99
N GLN A 200 28.31 -6.39 -4.68
CA GLN A 200 29.06 -5.72 -3.60
C GLN A 200 28.37 -5.86 -2.25
N GLY A 201 27.04 -5.86 -2.22
CA GLY A 201 26.25 -6.04 -1.01
C GLY A 201 25.08 -6.96 -1.27
N SER A 202 24.73 -7.79 -0.28
CA SER A 202 23.53 -8.63 -0.32
C SER A 202 22.86 -8.66 1.04
N GLN A 203 21.54 -8.82 1.05
CA GLN A 203 20.77 -9.04 2.26
C GLN A 203 19.50 -9.82 1.92
N VAL A 204 19.21 -10.87 2.68
CA VAL A 204 17.95 -11.61 2.62
C VAL A 204 17.27 -11.45 3.96
N ASN A 205 16.09 -10.84 3.98
CA ASN A 205 15.28 -10.64 5.18
C ASN A 205 14.01 -11.45 5.08
N PHE A 206 13.84 -12.39 5.99
CA PHE A 206 12.57 -13.03 6.22
C PHE A 206 11.85 -12.33 7.38
N SER A 207 10.55 -12.10 7.23
CA SER A 207 9.71 -11.68 8.35
C SER A 207 8.37 -12.40 8.34
N ARG A 208 7.86 -12.73 9.53
CA ARG A 208 6.48 -13.14 9.76
C ARG A 208 5.86 -12.24 10.82
N THR A 209 4.73 -11.63 10.52
CA THR A 209 3.95 -10.83 11.46
C THR A 209 2.54 -11.39 11.58
N LEU A 210 2.22 -11.97 12.73
CA LEU A 210 0.87 -12.36 13.10
C LEU A 210 0.17 -11.19 13.78
N ARG A 211 -1.03 -10.83 13.32
CA ARG A 211 -1.78 -9.69 13.85
C ARG A 211 -3.18 -10.06 14.28
N THR A 212 -3.61 -9.52 15.42
CA THR A 212 -5.01 -9.51 15.83
C THR A 212 -5.50 -8.07 15.86
N ALA A 213 -6.40 -7.73 14.95
CA ALA A 213 -6.99 -6.42 14.80
C ALA A 213 -8.34 -6.38 15.54
N ARG A 214 -8.53 -5.40 16.42
CA ARG A 214 -9.78 -5.11 17.12
C ARG A 214 -10.21 -3.69 16.85
N PHE A 215 -11.49 -3.47 16.65
CA PHE A 215 -12.06 -2.15 16.45
C PHE A 215 -13.41 -2.02 17.14
N VAL A 216 -13.66 -0.83 17.71
CA VAL A 216 -14.98 -0.41 18.18
C VAL A 216 -15.21 1.05 17.83
N ASN A 217 -16.44 1.43 17.52
CA ASN A 217 -16.84 2.84 17.42
C ASN A 217 -18.15 3.15 18.15
N SER A 218 -18.37 4.43 18.44
CA SER A 218 -19.50 4.93 19.22
C SER A 218 -20.85 4.79 18.53
N GLU A 219 -20.87 4.51 17.23
CA GLU A 219 -22.06 4.16 16.45
C GLU A 219 -22.43 2.67 16.59
N GLY A 220 -21.60 1.90 17.31
CA GLY A 220 -21.84 0.51 17.68
C GLY A 220 -21.21 -0.51 16.75
N THR A 221 -20.38 -0.10 15.79
CA THR A 221 -19.62 -1.06 14.98
C THR A 221 -18.53 -1.68 15.84
N ALA A 222 -18.38 -3.00 15.76
CA ALA A 222 -17.32 -3.71 16.46
C ALA A 222 -16.81 -4.88 15.60
N TYR A 223 -15.50 -5.05 15.54
CA TYR A 223 -14.93 -6.23 14.90
C TYR A 223 -13.65 -6.73 15.54
N ARG A 224 -13.38 -8.03 15.31
CA ARG A 224 -12.09 -8.68 15.55
C ARG A 224 -11.80 -9.63 14.41
N TYR A 225 -10.58 -9.55 13.87
CA TYR A 225 -10.05 -10.57 12.98
C TYR A 225 -8.54 -10.65 13.09
N TRP A 226 -7.95 -11.72 12.57
CA TRP A 226 -6.50 -11.84 12.46
C TRP A 226 -6.08 -11.94 11.01
N TRP A 227 -4.81 -11.68 10.81
CA TRP A 227 -4.13 -11.95 9.56
C TRP A 227 -2.67 -12.26 9.84
N ASP A 228 -2.11 -13.11 8.98
CA ASP A 228 -0.70 -13.44 8.96
C ASP A 228 -0.08 -12.74 7.76
N LYS A 229 1.11 -12.21 7.95
CA LYS A 229 1.93 -11.62 6.91
C LYS A 229 3.25 -12.32 6.92
N VAL A 230 3.64 -12.88 5.78
CA VAL A 230 4.97 -13.44 5.57
C VAL A 230 5.63 -12.67 4.44
N SER A 231 6.87 -12.22 4.62
CA SER A 231 7.65 -11.61 3.54
C SER A 231 9.07 -12.14 3.48
N LEU A 232 9.62 -12.17 2.26
CA LEU A 232 11.03 -12.38 1.98
C LEU A 232 11.51 -11.23 1.10
N ASP A 233 12.32 -10.35 1.67
CA ASP A 233 12.95 -9.23 0.97
C ASP A 233 14.39 -9.60 0.62
N ILE A 234 14.67 -9.71 -0.68
CA ILE A 234 16.00 -10.02 -1.21
C ILE A 234 16.56 -8.73 -1.79
N ARG A 235 17.66 -8.22 -1.25
CA ARG A 235 18.29 -6.97 -1.66
C ARG A 235 19.72 -7.21 -2.10
N ALA A 236 20.15 -6.46 -3.10
CA ALA A 236 21.55 -6.44 -3.51
C ALA A 236 21.97 -5.06 -3.98
N THR A 237 23.27 -4.80 -3.88
CA THR A 237 23.90 -3.61 -4.42
C THR A 237 25.06 -4.01 -5.33
N VAL A 238 25.17 -3.29 -6.43
CA VAL A 238 26.26 -3.42 -7.41
C VAL A 238 26.76 -2.04 -7.79
N GLN A 239 27.91 -2.00 -8.45
CA GLN A 239 28.41 -0.79 -9.08
C GLN A 239 28.83 -1.14 -10.50
N ASP A 240 28.28 -0.44 -11.49
CA ASP A 240 28.57 -0.70 -12.89
C ASP A 240 30.00 -0.27 -13.28
N ARG A 241 30.42 -0.59 -14.50
CA ARG A 241 31.76 -0.22 -15.01
C ARG A 241 32.00 1.28 -15.11
N ALA A 242 30.94 2.09 -15.20
CA ALA A 242 31.02 3.54 -15.22
C ALA A 242 31.08 4.17 -13.81
N GLY A 243 30.86 3.38 -12.76
CA GLY A 243 30.95 3.77 -11.36
C GLY A 243 29.60 4.12 -10.72
N TYR A 244 28.48 3.90 -11.40
CA TYR A 244 27.15 4.13 -10.84
C TYR A 244 26.78 3.02 -9.85
N LYS A 245 26.35 3.42 -8.66
CA LYS A 245 25.83 2.48 -7.65
C LYS A 245 24.37 2.18 -7.96
N ILE A 246 24.04 0.90 -8.03
CA ILE A 246 22.69 0.42 -8.32
C ILE A 246 22.30 -0.48 -7.17
N ALA A 247 21.18 -0.12 -6.53
CA ALA A 247 20.56 -0.90 -5.48
C ALA A 247 19.21 -1.40 -5.99
N ASP A 248 18.83 -2.59 -5.54
CA ASP A 248 17.59 -3.19 -5.95
C ASP A 248 17.06 -4.16 -4.90
N ALA A 249 15.76 -4.42 -4.97
CA ALA A 249 15.06 -5.32 -4.07
C ALA A 249 14.00 -6.14 -4.82
N LYS A 250 13.95 -7.42 -4.50
CA LYS A 250 12.82 -8.30 -4.80
C LYS A 250 12.09 -8.65 -3.51
N THR A 251 10.87 -8.15 -3.39
CA THR A 251 9.97 -8.45 -2.27
C THR A 251 8.99 -9.53 -2.67
N LEU A 252 8.99 -10.64 -1.93
CA LEU A 252 7.98 -11.68 -2.01
C LEU A 252 7.11 -11.62 -0.77
N ALA A 253 5.79 -11.71 -0.92
CA ALA A 253 4.86 -11.56 0.19
C ALA A 253 3.69 -12.53 0.11
N TRP A 254 3.33 -13.13 1.24
CA TRP A 254 2.31 -14.16 1.35
C TRP A 254 1.39 -13.93 2.57
N ARG A 255 0.24 -14.61 2.56
CA ARG A 255 -0.82 -14.52 3.58
C ARG A 255 -0.69 -15.53 4.72
N SER A 256 0.22 -16.49 4.61
CA SER A 256 0.51 -17.48 5.64
C SER A 256 1.84 -18.19 5.34
N LEU A 257 2.39 -18.91 6.32
CA LEU A 257 3.56 -19.77 6.10
C LEU A 257 3.26 -20.90 5.11
N ALA A 258 2.04 -21.45 5.12
CA ALA A 258 1.60 -22.49 4.18
C ALA A 258 1.57 -22.03 2.72
N ASP A 259 1.48 -20.72 2.46
CA ASP A 259 1.52 -20.16 1.11
C ASP A 259 2.96 -19.90 0.61
N VAL A 260 3.97 -20.05 1.49
CA VAL A 260 5.37 -19.89 1.12
C VAL A 260 5.80 -21.06 0.23
N PRO A 261 6.41 -20.80 -0.94
CA PRO A 261 6.93 -21.84 -1.82
C PRO A 261 8.02 -22.70 -1.18
N SER A 262 8.37 -23.78 -1.87
CA SER A 262 9.50 -24.63 -1.49
C SER A 262 10.80 -23.85 -1.39
N TYR A 263 11.76 -24.35 -0.60
CA TYR A 263 13.10 -23.74 -0.53
C TYR A 263 13.75 -23.66 -1.91
N ASP A 264 13.61 -24.70 -2.75
CA ASP A 264 14.20 -24.75 -4.09
C ASP A 264 13.64 -23.64 -4.99
N GLU A 265 12.33 -23.36 -4.90
CA GLU A 265 11.72 -22.24 -5.63
C GLU A 265 12.22 -20.88 -5.12
N LEU A 266 12.32 -20.69 -3.81
CA LEU A 266 12.88 -19.47 -3.23
C LEU A 266 14.36 -19.28 -3.62
N ALA A 267 15.13 -20.36 -3.63
CA ALA A 267 16.53 -20.38 -4.04
C ALA A 267 16.67 -20.04 -5.52
N ALA A 268 15.85 -20.64 -6.40
CA ALA A 268 15.83 -20.33 -7.83
C ALA A 268 15.48 -18.86 -8.08
N GLN A 269 14.51 -18.30 -7.35
CA GLN A 269 14.16 -16.89 -7.45
C GLN A 269 15.26 -15.96 -6.94
N THR A 270 15.97 -16.35 -5.87
CA THR A 270 17.12 -15.60 -5.32
C THR A 270 18.32 -15.64 -6.28
N GLU A 271 18.62 -16.80 -6.86
CA GLU A 271 19.67 -16.99 -7.86
C GLU A 271 19.37 -16.19 -9.13
N ALA A 272 18.12 -16.19 -9.61
CA ALA A 272 17.71 -15.37 -10.74
C ALA A 272 17.94 -13.87 -10.47
N PHE A 273 17.53 -13.39 -9.30
CA PHE A 273 17.76 -12.00 -8.88
C PHE A 273 19.26 -11.67 -8.78
N ALA A 274 20.06 -12.54 -8.18
CA ALA A 274 21.51 -12.34 -8.06
C ALA A 274 22.21 -12.32 -9.43
N ARG A 275 21.76 -13.16 -10.38
CA ARG A 275 22.22 -13.14 -11.77
C ARG A 275 21.88 -11.82 -12.47
N ASP A 276 20.65 -11.33 -12.34
CA ASP A 276 20.24 -10.07 -12.94
C ASP A 276 21.10 -8.91 -12.41
N MET A 277 21.32 -8.86 -11.10
CA MET A 277 22.21 -7.87 -10.47
C MET A 277 23.65 -7.98 -10.97
N SER A 278 24.18 -9.20 -11.08
CA SER A 278 25.50 -9.41 -11.66
C SER A 278 25.59 -9.01 -13.14
N TYR A 279 24.48 -9.08 -13.89
CA TYR A 279 24.43 -8.72 -15.30
C TYR A 279 24.36 -7.20 -15.50
N ILE A 280 23.65 -6.50 -14.62
CA ILE A 280 23.56 -5.03 -14.60
C ILE A 280 24.95 -4.36 -14.56
N VAL A 281 25.96 -4.97 -13.94
CA VAL A 281 27.32 -4.40 -13.89
C VAL A 281 27.93 -4.16 -15.28
N ASP A 282 27.55 -4.96 -16.28
CA ASP A 282 28.01 -4.82 -17.66
C ASP A 282 27.02 -4.02 -18.53
N SER A 283 26.18 -3.18 -17.92
CA SER A 283 25.22 -2.34 -18.64
C SER A 283 25.89 -1.41 -19.65
N SER A 284 25.20 -1.19 -20.77
CA SER A 284 25.58 -0.17 -21.75
C SER A 284 25.37 1.24 -21.20
N THR A 285 26.03 2.24 -21.80
CA THR A 285 25.74 3.64 -21.48
C THR A 285 24.28 3.98 -21.81
N ALA A 286 23.58 4.57 -20.86
CA ALA A 286 22.27 5.15 -21.10
C ALA A 286 22.38 6.31 -22.09
N GLU A 287 21.46 6.39 -23.03
CA GLU A 287 21.36 7.46 -24.02
C GLU A 287 19.97 8.08 -23.90
N VAL A 288 19.80 9.29 -24.43
CA VAL A 288 18.46 9.85 -24.59
C VAL A 288 17.70 8.99 -25.60
N TYR A 289 16.54 8.53 -25.20
CA TYR A 289 15.67 7.67 -25.98
C TYR A 289 14.27 8.27 -26.00
N LEU A 290 13.66 8.34 -27.17
CA LEU A 290 12.25 8.68 -27.37
C LEU A 290 11.66 7.65 -28.33
N GLY A 291 10.73 6.83 -27.85
CA GLY A 291 10.17 5.77 -28.66
C GLY A 291 9.32 4.78 -27.87
N PRO A 292 8.91 3.66 -28.50
CA PRO A 292 8.01 2.71 -27.87
C PRO A 292 8.68 1.92 -26.74
N VAL A 293 7.92 1.67 -25.68
CA VAL A 293 8.39 0.96 -24.49
C VAL A 293 7.46 -0.20 -24.17
N MET A 294 8.04 -1.37 -23.95
CA MET A 294 7.33 -2.54 -23.41
C MET A 294 7.69 -2.74 -21.94
N PHE A 295 6.70 -2.94 -21.10
CA PHE A 295 6.88 -3.30 -19.69
C PHE A 295 6.47 -4.75 -19.48
N GLU A 296 7.25 -5.53 -18.72
CA GLU A 296 7.01 -6.95 -18.41
C GLU A 296 6.83 -7.16 -16.89
N ASP A 297 6.00 -8.14 -16.53
CA ASP A 297 5.74 -8.66 -15.21
C ASP A 297 5.60 -7.56 -14.14
N GLN A 298 6.58 -7.46 -13.22
CA GLN A 298 6.58 -6.48 -12.15
C GLN A 298 6.55 -5.05 -12.68
N ALA A 299 7.26 -4.75 -13.76
CA ALA A 299 7.29 -3.41 -14.34
C ALA A 299 5.94 -3.04 -14.97
N ALA A 300 5.23 -4.00 -15.57
CA ALA A 300 3.87 -3.78 -16.09
C ALA A 300 2.88 -3.47 -14.95
N ALA A 301 2.97 -4.22 -13.84
CA ALA A 301 2.14 -3.99 -12.67
C ALA A 301 2.47 -2.66 -11.97
N GLU A 302 3.74 -2.31 -11.79
CA GLU A 302 4.17 -1.04 -11.19
C GLU A 302 3.81 0.17 -12.07
N PHE A 303 3.92 0.04 -13.39
CA PHE A 303 3.46 1.09 -14.31
C PHE A 303 1.98 1.44 -14.07
N LEU A 304 1.13 0.42 -13.95
CA LEU A 304 -0.29 0.60 -13.64
C LEU A 304 -0.50 1.08 -12.19
N ASN A 305 0.27 0.56 -11.23
CA ASN A 305 0.19 0.96 -9.83
C ASN A 305 0.47 2.47 -9.66
N GLN A 306 1.63 2.91 -10.13
CA GLN A 306 2.15 4.25 -9.84
C GLN A 306 1.45 5.34 -10.65
N ILE A 307 1.06 5.08 -11.90
CA ILE A 307 0.41 6.08 -12.74
C ILE A 307 -1.12 6.05 -12.57
N PHE A 308 -1.73 4.89 -12.32
CA PHE A 308 -3.19 4.77 -12.15
C PHE A 308 -3.62 4.59 -10.70
N VAL A 309 -3.23 3.50 -10.03
CA VAL A 309 -3.79 3.09 -8.73
C VAL A 309 -3.52 4.11 -7.62
N GLY A 310 -2.27 4.57 -7.47
CA GLY A 310 -1.93 5.63 -6.53
C GLY A 310 -2.68 6.94 -6.81
N ASN A 311 -3.03 7.19 -8.08
CA ASN A 311 -3.68 8.42 -8.52
C ASN A 311 -5.21 8.39 -8.48
N ILE A 312 -5.83 7.25 -8.18
CA ILE A 312 -7.26 7.14 -7.82
C ILE A 312 -7.47 6.86 -6.32
N SER A 313 -6.37 6.83 -5.56
CA SER A 313 -6.36 6.72 -4.10
C SER A 313 -6.41 8.10 -3.45
N PHE A 314 -6.66 8.16 -2.13
CA PHE A 314 -6.55 9.41 -1.35
C PHE A 314 -7.40 10.57 -1.89
N ALA A 315 -8.68 10.30 -2.20
CA ALA A 315 -9.57 11.28 -2.82
C ALA A 315 -9.81 12.55 -1.98
N ARG A 316 -9.77 12.43 -0.65
CA ARG A 316 -9.94 13.55 0.28
C ARG A 316 -8.57 14.17 0.60
N LYS A 317 -8.32 15.38 0.10
CA LYS A 317 -7.17 16.20 0.52
C LYS A 317 -7.55 16.99 1.79
N PRO A 318 -6.77 16.93 2.87
CA PRO A 318 -7.04 17.73 4.05
C PRO A 318 -6.83 19.22 3.75
N TRP A 319 -7.52 20.08 4.48
CA TRP A 319 -7.22 21.51 4.49
C TRP A 319 -5.90 21.75 5.22
N ALA A 320 -5.10 22.71 4.76
CA ALA A 320 -3.86 23.05 5.44
C ALA A 320 -3.59 24.54 5.48
N ASP A 321 -2.97 24.98 6.57
CA ASP A 321 -2.45 26.34 6.69
C ASP A 321 -1.35 26.63 5.65
N ARG A 322 -0.57 25.61 5.27
CA ARG A 322 0.45 25.66 4.20
C ARG A 322 0.15 24.65 3.09
N ASP A 323 -0.78 25.01 2.21
CA ASP A 323 -1.16 24.16 1.07
C ASP A 323 0.02 23.89 0.12
N ASP A 324 0.98 24.81 0.03
CA ASP A 324 2.23 24.68 -0.75
C ASP A 324 3.10 23.50 -0.29
N TRP A 325 2.95 23.07 0.97
CA TRP A 325 3.74 22.00 1.56
C TRP A 325 3.06 20.64 1.49
N LEU A 326 1.73 20.59 1.38
CA LEU A 326 0.99 19.34 1.33
C LEU A 326 1.49 18.40 0.22
N ARG A 327 1.89 18.93 -0.93
CA ARG A 327 2.43 18.13 -2.05
C ARG A 327 3.69 17.32 -1.71
N TYR A 328 4.44 17.71 -0.68
CA TYR A 328 5.67 17.02 -0.28
C TYR A 328 5.40 15.90 0.73
N TYR A 329 4.30 15.98 1.46
CA TYR A 329 4.07 15.11 2.62
C TYR A 329 2.77 14.33 2.53
N ILE A 330 1.76 14.79 1.79
CA ILE A 330 0.46 14.13 1.63
C ILE A 330 0.20 13.88 0.15
N ALA A 331 0.21 12.61 -0.24
CA ALA A 331 -0.18 12.17 -1.57
C ALA A 331 -1.67 12.44 -1.82
N SER A 332 -2.01 12.84 -3.04
CA SER A 332 -3.39 13.04 -3.50
C SER A 332 -3.62 12.38 -4.85
N GLY A 333 -4.77 11.73 -5.02
CA GLY A 333 -5.12 11.08 -6.27
C GLY A 333 -5.52 12.07 -7.35
N GLU A 334 -4.60 12.45 -8.24
CA GLU A 334 -4.88 13.44 -9.29
C GLU A 334 -5.89 12.98 -10.35
N LEU A 335 -6.07 11.67 -10.55
CA LEU A 335 -7.07 11.13 -11.47
C LEU A 335 -8.50 11.18 -10.91
N THR A 336 -8.71 11.37 -9.61
CA THR A 336 -10.05 11.52 -9.02
C THR A 336 -10.84 12.68 -9.66
N LYS A 337 -10.13 13.75 -10.05
CA LYS A 337 -10.66 14.92 -10.78
C LYS A 337 -11.08 14.61 -12.24
N LYS A 338 -10.83 13.39 -12.71
CA LYS A 338 -11.11 12.91 -14.08
C LYS A 338 -12.28 11.93 -14.13
N LEU A 339 -13.14 11.93 -13.12
CA LEU A 339 -14.36 11.13 -13.12
C LEU A 339 -15.17 11.37 -14.40
N ASN A 340 -15.67 10.28 -15.00
CA ASN A 340 -16.35 10.20 -16.30
C ASN A 340 -15.48 10.52 -17.54
N MET A 341 -14.18 10.79 -17.36
CA MET A 341 -13.24 10.99 -18.45
C MET A 341 -12.51 9.70 -18.81
N ARG A 342 -12.00 9.64 -20.05
CA ARG A 342 -11.13 8.56 -20.50
C ARG A 342 -9.74 8.71 -19.89
N VAL A 343 -9.33 7.73 -19.09
CA VAL A 343 -8.02 7.66 -18.41
C VAL A 343 -7.17 6.47 -18.88
N LEU A 344 -7.81 5.46 -19.47
CA LEU A 344 -7.19 4.26 -20.05
C LEU A 344 -7.68 4.07 -21.51
N PRO A 345 -7.07 3.16 -22.29
CA PRO A 345 -7.54 2.83 -23.62
C PRO A 345 -8.95 2.24 -23.59
N ALA A 346 -9.70 2.37 -24.68
CA ALA A 346 -11.10 1.94 -24.74
C ALA A 346 -11.30 0.45 -24.46
N PHE A 347 -10.27 -0.35 -24.73
CA PHE A 347 -10.30 -1.79 -24.60
C PHE A 347 -10.02 -2.28 -23.18
N MET A 348 -9.68 -1.39 -22.23
CA MET A 348 -9.32 -1.78 -20.86
C MET A 348 -10.43 -1.46 -19.84
N ASN A 349 -10.56 -2.31 -18.83
CA ASN A 349 -11.41 -2.13 -17.66
C ASN A 349 -10.62 -2.41 -16.39
N VAL A 350 -11.08 -1.83 -15.27
CA VAL A 350 -10.47 -2.04 -13.95
C VAL A 350 -11.56 -2.23 -12.91
N THR A 351 -11.43 -3.30 -12.11
CA THR A 351 -12.28 -3.58 -10.95
C THR A 351 -11.39 -3.83 -9.75
N ASP A 352 -11.72 -3.27 -8.59
CA ASP A 352 -11.18 -3.73 -7.31
C ASP A 352 -12.19 -4.68 -6.66
N ASN A 353 -11.74 -5.84 -6.18
CA ASN A 353 -12.57 -6.78 -5.43
C ASN A 353 -11.83 -7.26 -4.17
N PRO A 354 -12.01 -6.59 -3.02
CA PRO A 354 -11.38 -6.95 -1.76
C PRO A 354 -11.81 -8.30 -1.18
N LEU A 355 -12.85 -8.92 -1.75
CA LEU A 355 -13.36 -10.22 -1.29
C LEU A 355 -12.72 -11.39 -2.05
N GLU A 356 -11.96 -11.11 -3.12
CA GLU A 356 -11.26 -12.15 -3.88
C GLU A 356 -9.97 -12.56 -3.16
N VAL A 357 -9.83 -13.86 -2.91
CA VAL A 357 -8.74 -14.41 -2.07
C VAL A 357 -7.63 -15.08 -2.89
N SER A 358 -7.87 -15.38 -4.16
CA SER A 358 -6.90 -16.02 -5.04
C SER A 358 -7.18 -15.78 -6.51
N TYR A 359 -6.14 -15.84 -7.34
CA TYR A 359 -6.24 -15.77 -8.79
C TYR A 359 -5.25 -16.76 -9.42
N ASN A 360 -5.72 -17.65 -10.30
CA ASN A 360 -4.90 -18.67 -10.97
C ASN A 360 -3.96 -19.46 -10.02
N GLY A 361 -4.48 -19.85 -8.85
CA GLY A 361 -3.72 -20.61 -7.84
C GLY A 361 -2.79 -19.77 -6.96
N VAL A 362 -2.64 -18.46 -7.22
CA VAL A 362 -1.87 -17.53 -6.40
C VAL A 362 -2.79 -16.84 -5.40
N ARG A 363 -2.42 -16.81 -4.12
CA ARG A 363 -3.15 -16.04 -3.09
C ARG A 363 -3.00 -14.54 -3.29
N LEU A 364 -4.08 -13.80 -3.13
CA LEU A 364 -4.08 -12.34 -3.21
C LEU A 364 -3.88 -11.72 -1.84
N ASN A 365 -2.87 -10.85 -1.74
CA ASN A 365 -2.60 -10.02 -0.58
C ASN A 365 -3.55 -8.83 -0.44
N GLY A 366 -4.45 -8.57 -1.37
CA GLY A 366 -5.40 -7.45 -1.27
C GLY A 366 -6.67 -7.70 -0.47
N SER A 367 -6.97 -8.94 -0.09
CA SER A 367 -8.28 -9.28 0.50
C SER A 367 -8.47 -8.82 1.95
N TYR A 368 -9.63 -8.26 2.29
CA TYR A 368 -9.99 -7.94 3.68
C TYR A 368 -11.51 -8.00 3.90
N PRO A 369 -11.98 -8.40 5.09
CA PRO A 369 -13.41 -8.58 5.37
C PRO A 369 -14.13 -7.28 5.75
N ILE A 370 -13.39 -6.29 6.24
CA ILE A 370 -13.88 -5.00 6.74
C ILE A 370 -12.74 -3.99 6.73
N ASP A 371 -13.01 -2.73 6.40
CA ASP A 371 -12.02 -1.65 6.39
C ASP A 371 -11.74 -1.08 7.78
N ASN A 372 -10.81 -0.14 7.87
CA ASN A 372 -10.38 0.47 9.13
C ASN A 372 -11.34 1.55 9.67
N GLU A 373 -12.47 1.80 9.01
CA GLU A 373 -13.57 2.63 9.50
C GLU A 373 -14.83 1.81 9.85
N GLY A 374 -14.76 0.49 9.69
CA GLY A 374 -15.84 -0.44 10.03
C GLY A 374 -16.84 -0.67 8.90
N VAL A 375 -16.46 -0.42 7.64
CA VAL A 375 -17.31 -0.61 6.46
C VAL A 375 -16.89 -1.88 5.72
N LYS A 376 -17.86 -2.74 5.39
CA LYS A 376 -17.60 -3.93 4.58
C LYS A 376 -17.34 -3.54 3.12
N PRO A 377 -16.25 -4.00 2.50
CA PRO A 377 -15.99 -3.74 1.09
C PRO A 377 -16.95 -4.53 0.18
N ALA A 378 -17.05 -4.07 -1.06
CA ALA A 378 -17.71 -4.77 -2.15
C ALA A 378 -16.90 -4.59 -3.45
N PRO A 379 -17.10 -5.44 -4.47
CA PRO A 379 -16.52 -5.22 -5.78
C PRO A 379 -16.86 -3.82 -6.31
N LEU A 380 -15.84 -3.10 -6.78
CA LEU A 380 -15.90 -1.72 -7.22
C LEU A 380 -15.37 -1.62 -8.65
N GLU A 381 -16.26 -1.36 -9.60
CA GLU A 381 -15.84 -1.02 -10.96
C GLU A 381 -15.23 0.38 -10.96
N LEU A 382 -13.94 0.47 -11.24
CA LEU A 382 -13.17 1.71 -11.25
C LEU A 382 -13.14 2.30 -12.66
N VAL A 383 -12.96 1.45 -13.68
CA VAL A 383 -12.87 1.86 -15.07
C VAL A 383 -13.73 0.97 -15.96
N ARG A 384 -14.54 1.62 -16.80
CA ARG A 384 -15.37 0.99 -17.83
C ARG A 384 -15.00 1.52 -19.21
N ASN A 385 -14.56 0.65 -20.11
CA ASN A 385 -14.14 0.96 -21.49
C ASN A 385 -13.17 2.16 -21.55
N GLY A 386 -12.17 2.14 -20.67
CA GLY A 386 -11.16 3.18 -20.53
C GLY A 386 -11.60 4.44 -19.78
N LYS A 387 -12.88 4.58 -19.38
CA LYS A 387 -13.37 5.73 -18.61
C LYS A 387 -13.36 5.47 -17.12
N LEU A 388 -12.84 6.41 -16.33
CA LEU A 388 -12.93 6.39 -14.88
C LEU A 388 -14.40 6.58 -14.47
N VAL A 389 -14.97 5.61 -13.79
CA VAL A 389 -16.38 5.63 -13.34
C VAL A 389 -16.51 5.63 -11.82
N ASN A 390 -15.43 5.32 -11.11
CA ASN A 390 -15.38 5.34 -9.64
C ASN A 390 -13.95 5.51 -9.15
N PHE A 391 -13.79 5.79 -7.85
CA PHE A 391 -12.51 5.83 -7.15
C PHE A 391 -12.68 5.44 -5.68
N TYR A 392 -11.59 5.22 -4.96
CA TYR A 392 -11.65 4.73 -3.58
C TYR A 392 -12.22 5.80 -2.65
N MET A 393 -13.15 5.40 -1.78
CA MET A 393 -13.80 6.28 -0.81
C MET A 393 -13.79 5.67 0.60
N GLY A 394 -13.52 6.54 1.57
CA GLY A 394 -13.80 6.29 2.98
C GLY A 394 -15.06 7.02 3.41
N ARG A 395 -15.26 7.16 4.72
CA ARG A 395 -16.38 7.90 5.31
C ARG A 395 -16.18 9.41 5.29
N ALA A 396 -15.03 9.89 4.84
CA ALA A 396 -14.73 11.29 4.59
C ALA A 396 -15.27 11.69 3.19
N PRO A 397 -16.43 12.37 3.07
CA PRO A 397 -17.07 12.64 1.78
C PRO A 397 -16.27 13.59 0.90
N VAL A 398 -16.50 13.47 -0.41
CA VAL A 398 -16.07 14.45 -1.42
C VAL A 398 -17.28 14.93 -2.23
N LYS A 399 -17.09 15.90 -3.11
CA LYS A 399 -18.17 16.46 -3.94
C LYS A 399 -18.92 15.39 -4.74
N GLU A 400 -18.18 14.43 -5.29
CA GLU A 400 -18.68 13.39 -6.18
C GLU A 400 -19.36 12.24 -5.42
N TYR A 401 -18.94 11.96 -4.18
CA TYR A 401 -19.41 10.81 -3.41
C TYR A 401 -19.61 11.15 -1.92
N ALA A 402 -20.81 10.87 -1.44
CA ALA A 402 -21.22 11.09 -0.06
C ALA A 402 -21.05 9.86 0.86
N VAL A 403 -20.70 8.70 0.31
CA VAL A 403 -20.67 7.41 1.05
C VAL A 403 -19.37 6.65 0.80
N SER A 404 -18.94 5.90 1.82
CA SER A 404 -17.81 4.98 1.72
C SER A 404 -18.13 3.81 0.80
N ASN A 405 -17.11 3.31 0.08
CA ASN A 405 -17.17 2.04 -0.64
C ASN A 405 -16.30 0.96 0.05
N GLY A 406 -15.99 1.14 1.32
CA GLY A 406 -15.28 0.17 2.14
C GLY A 406 -13.78 0.09 1.87
N HIS A 407 -13.15 1.20 1.44
CA HIS A 407 -11.73 1.24 1.09
C HIS A 407 -10.90 2.12 2.03
N ALA A 408 -11.43 2.55 3.18
CA ALA A 408 -10.67 3.31 4.15
C ALA A 408 -9.72 2.37 4.92
N ARG A 409 -8.52 2.20 4.40
CA ARG A 409 -7.51 1.30 4.98
C ARG A 409 -6.46 2.11 5.70
N GLY A 410 -5.86 1.55 6.74
CA GLY A 410 -5.06 2.27 7.74
C GLY A 410 -4.20 1.35 8.58
N PHE A 411 -3.17 1.92 9.17
CA PHE A 411 -2.45 1.33 10.29
C PHE A 411 -2.57 2.23 11.53
N VAL A 412 -2.18 1.74 12.72
CA VAL A 412 -2.40 2.48 13.99
C VAL A 412 -1.71 3.84 14.06
N ASN A 413 -0.69 4.08 13.24
CA ASN A 413 0.10 5.31 13.20
C ASN A 413 -0.41 6.33 12.17
N GLU A 414 -1.50 6.06 11.46
CA GLU A 414 -2.05 6.96 10.44
C GLU A 414 -3.59 7.00 10.45
N PHE A 415 -4.18 8.07 9.95
CA PHE A 415 -5.61 8.08 9.69
C PHE A 415 -5.94 7.12 8.53
N PRO A 416 -7.01 6.29 8.65
CA PRO A 416 -7.50 5.50 7.53
C PRO A 416 -7.75 6.37 6.31
N ALA A 417 -7.28 5.90 5.16
CA ALA A 417 -7.37 6.62 3.90
C ALA A 417 -7.81 5.67 2.77
N PRO A 418 -8.54 6.18 1.75
CA PRO A 418 -9.01 5.36 0.65
C PRO A 418 -7.85 4.73 -0.14
N ARG A 419 -7.77 3.40 -0.14
CA ARG A 419 -6.68 2.61 -0.74
C ARG A 419 -7.19 1.31 -1.37
N PRO A 420 -6.46 0.76 -2.38
CA PRO A 420 -6.82 -0.48 -3.05
C PRO A 420 -6.92 -1.69 -2.13
N GLY A 421 -7.70 -2.67 -2.57
CA GLY A 421 -7.67 -4.07 -2.14
C GLY A 421 -6.98 -4.94 -3.19
N SER A 422 -7.77 -5.68 -3.97
CA SER A 422 -7.30 -6.56 -5.04
C SER A 422 -7.82 -6.07 -6.38
N LEU A 423 -6.95 -5.52 -7.23
CA LEU A 423 -7.34 -4.97 -8.52
C LEU A 423 -7.19 -6.00 -9.66
N PHE A 424 -8.06 -5.88 -10.64
CA PHE A 424 -8.07 -6.68 -11.85
C PHE A 424 -8.12 -5.76 -13.07
N PHE A 425 -7.01 -5.68 -13.79
CA PHE A 425 -6.93 -5.02 -15.09
C PHE A 425 -7.29 -6.05 -16.16
N THR A 426 -8.35 -5.77 -16.92
CA THR A 426 -8.79 -6.65 -18.01
C THR A 426 -8.79 -5.89 -19.32
N ALA A 427 -8.61 -6.62 -20.42
CA ALA A 427 -8.60 -6.09 -21.77
C ALA A 427 -9.50 -6.91 -22.70
N GLN A 428 -10.06 -6.26 -23.73
CA GLN A 428 -10.77 -6.93 -24.81
C GLN A 428 -9.86 -7.93 -25.53
N ALA A 429 -10.42 -9.07 -25.95
CA ALA A 429 -9.66 -10.21 -26.47
C ALA A 429 -8.80 -9.84 -27.70
N GLU A 430 -9.28 -8.95 -28.56
CA GLU A 430 -8.59 -8.53 -29.79
C GLU A 430 -7.35 -7.68 -29.51
N LYS A 431 -7.18 -7.23 -28.26
CA LYS A 431 -6.03 -6.44 -27.79
C LYS A 431 -5.11 -7.22 -26.85
N ARG A 432 -5.44 -8.48 -26.58
CA ARG A 432 -4.62 -9.44 -25.85
C ARG A 432 -3.88 -10.32 -26.85
N VAL A 433 -2.56 -10.26 -26.84
CA VAL A 433 -1.72 -11.02 -27.79
C VAL A 433 -0.56 -11.71 -27.06
N PRO A 434 0.00 -12.79 -27.62
CA PRO A 434 1.21 -13.40 -27.06
C PRO A 434 2.35 -12.38 -26.94
N GLU A 435 3.16 -12.50 -25.89
CA GLU A 435 4.33 -11.62 -25.64
C GLU A 435 5.29 -11.53 -26.84
N ALA A 436 5.44 -12.60 -27.62
CA ALA A 436 6.24 -12.60 -28.83
C ALA A 436 5.69 -11.61 -29.89
N GLU A 437 4.37 -11.49 -30.03
CA GLU A 437 3.74 -10.53 -30.93
C GLU A 437 3.82 -9.09 -30.38
N LEU A 438 3.78 -8.91 -29.05
CA LEU A 438 4.09 -7.61 -28.42
C LEU A 438 5.52 -7.16 -28.75
N LYS A 439 6.51 -8.03 -28.54
CA LYS A 439 7.92 -7.73 -28.83
C LYS A 439 8.15 -7.47 -30.32
N LYS A 440 7.47 -8.21 -31.20
CA LYS A 440 7.50 -7.96 -32.65
C LYS A 440 6.89 -6.60 -33.01
N LYS A 441 5.76 -6.23 -32.39
CA LYS A 441 5.14 -4.90 -32.61
C LYS A 441 6.01 -3.77 -32.07
N LEU A 442 6.62 -3.95 -30.90
CA LEU A 442 7.60 -3.03 -30.31
C LEU A 442 8.74 -2.73 -31.30
N LEU A 443 9.38 -3.76 -31.84
CA LEU A 443 10.49 -3.60 -32.79
C LEU A 443 10.04 -2.98 -34.13
N ALA A 444 8.86 -3.35 -34.63
CA ALA A 444 8.30 -2.74 -35.83
C ALA A 444 8.08 -1.22 -35.64
N MET A 445 7.55 -0.81 -34.50
CA MET A 445 7.34 0.61 -34.19
C MET A 445 8.66 1.38 -34.04
N ALA A 446 9.68 0.78 -33.43
CA ALA A 446 11.00 1.38 -33.34
C ALA A 446 11.63 1.55 -34.74
N ALA A 447 11.53 0.54 -35.60
CA ALA A 447 12.00 0.60 -36.98
C ALA A 447 11.28 1.69 -37.80
N GLU A 448 9.95 1.76 -37.69
CA GLU A 448 9.11 2.80 -38.34
C GLU A 448 9.50 4.21 -37.89
N SER A 449 10.00 4.35 -36.66
CA SER A 449 10.48 5.60 -36.07
C SER A 449 11.95 5.89 -36.38
N GLY A 450 12.63 5.05 -37.16
CA GLY A 450 14.03 5.19 -37.50
C GLY A 450 15.00 4.91 -36.35
N LEU A 451 14.58 4.19 -35.32
CA LEU A 451 15.39 3.82 -34.17
C LEU A 451 16.13 2.50 -34.40
N ASP A 452 17.35 2.38 -33.89
CA ASP A 452 18.13 1.14 -33.94
C ASP A 452 17.68 0.10 -32.91
N TYR A 453 16.94 0.54 -31.87
CA TYR A 453 16.45 -0.32 -30.80
C TYR A 453 15.15 0.20 -30.21
N ALA A 454 14.44 -0.68 -29.50
CA ALA A 454 13.33 -0.33 -28.63
C ALA A 454 13.70 -0.56 -27.15
N VAL A 455 12.92 -0.03 -26.21
CA VAL A 455 13.17 -0.25 -24.78
C VAL A 455 12.21 -1.29 -24.21
N LEU A 456 12.77 -2.27 -23.49
CA LEU A 456 12.06 -3.27 -22.71
C LEU A 456 12.39 -3.09 -21.23
N VAL A 457 11.39 -2.99 -20.37
CA VAL A 457 11.56 -2.79 -18.92
C VAL A 457 11.00 -4.00 -18.17
N ARG A 458 11.86 -4.69 -17.42
CA ARG A 458 11.47 -5.84 -16.58
C ARG A 458 11.31 -5.51 -15.12
N ARG A 459 11.96 -4.43 -14.66
CA ARG A 459 11.86 -3.99 -13.27
C ARG A 459 11.90 -2.48 -13.15
N LEU A 460 10.92 -1.94 -12.44
CA LEU A 460 10.87 -0.57 -11.96
C LEU A 460 11.15 -0.55 -10.47
N ASP A 461 11.73 0.56 -10.00
CA ASP A 461 11.73 0.87 -8.58
C ASP A 461 10.28 0.88 -8.04
N PRO A 462 10.04 0.39 -6.81
CA PRO A 462 8.72 0.47 -6.20
C PRO A 462 8.27 1.92 -5.97
N GLU A 463 6.97 2.14 -5.79
CA GLU A 463 6.38 3.47 -5.60
C GLU A 463 7.06 4.30 -4.50
N ASP A 464 7.57 3.64 -3.45
CA ASP A 464 8.19 4.31 -2.30
C ASP A 464 9.62 4.82 -2.55
N GLN A 465 10.29 4.34 -3.59
CA GLN A 465 11.61 4.82 -4.04
C GLN A 465 11.50 5.89 -5.14
N LYS A 466 10.29 6.15 -5.64
CA LYS A 466 10.03 7.17 -6.65
C LYS A 466 10.30 8.57 -6.09
N LYS A 467 10.91 9.46 -6.88
CA LYS A 467 11.03 10.88 -6.53
C LYS A 467 9.63 11.50 -6.45
N THR A 468 9.40 12.39 -5.49
CA THR A 468 8.06 12.94 -5.20
C THR A 468 7.40 13.60 -6.41
N GLU A 469 8.19 14.26 -7.26
CA GLU A 469 7.74 14.92 -8.49
C GLU A 469 7.42 13.97 -9.65
N ASP A 470 7.90 12.73 -9.61
CA ASP A 470 7.76 11.78 -10.71
C ASP A 470 6.44 11.00 -10.62
N LEU A 471 5.84 10.73 -11.79
CA LEU A 471 4.67 9.83 -11.87
C LEU A 471 5.08 8.35 -11.90
N LEU A 472 6.26 8.04 -12.41
CA LEU A 472 6.78 6.69 -12.57
C LEU A 472 8.23 6.62 -12.08
N ALA A 473 8.53 5.62 -11.26
CA ALA A 473 9.88 5.39 -10.76
C ALA A 473 10.83 4.96 -11.88
N GLY A 474 12.13 5.17 -11.66
CA GLY A 474 13.16 4.82 -12.63
C GLY A 474 13.20 3.31 -12.92
N PRO A 475 13.64 2.91 -14.13
CA PRO A 475 13.91 1.52 -14.41
C PRO A 475 15.18 1.05 -13.68
N VAL A 476 15.08 -0.12 -13.04
CA VAL A 476 16.23 -0.80 -12.43
C VAL A 476 16.81 -1.85 -13.37
N LEU A 477 15.95 -2.52 -14.14
CA LEU A 477 16.34 -3.50 -15.15
C LEU A 477 15.60 -3.23 -16.46
N ALA A 478 16.28 -2.53 -17.36
CA ALA A 478 15.80 -2.22 -18.70
C ALA A 478 16.82 -2.63 -19.77
N TYR A 479 16.34 -2.89 -20.98
CA TYR A 479 17.11 -3.41 -22.10
C TYR A 479 16.88 -2.61 -23.37
N LYS A 480 17.95 -2.38 -24.14
CA LYS A 480 17.86 -2.08 -25.57
C LYS A 480 17.55 -3.40 -26.27
N VAL A 481 16.43 -3.44 -26.99
CA VAL A 481 16.09 -4.55 -27.88
C VAL A 481 16.40 -4.13 -29.30
N SER A 482 17.43 -4.72 -29.89
CA SER A 482 17.92 -4.41 -31.23
C SER A 482 16.82 -4.62 -32.29
N VAL A 483 16.60 -3.62 -33.13
CA VAL A 483 15.69 -3.73 -34.29
C VAL A 483 16.23 -4.72 -35.34
N LYS A 484 17.55 -4.91 -35.40
CA LYS A 484 18.20 -5.76 -36.42
C LYS A 484 17.99 -7.25 -36.17
N ASP A 485 18.07 -7.68 -34.92
CA ASP A 485 18.13 -9.10 -34.56
C ASP A 485 17.35 -9.46 -33.27
N GLY A 486 16.75 -8.48 -32.59
CA GLY A 486 16.00 -8.70 -31.35
C GLY A 486 16.86 -8.99 -30.12
N SER A 487 18.19 -8.88 -30.23
CA SER A 487 19.11 -9.06 -29.11
C SER A 487 18.87 -8.03 -28.01
N GLU A 488 19.03 -8.44 -26.76
CA GLU A 488 18.80 -7.62 -25.59
C GLU A 488 20.14 -7.23 -24.95
N THR A 489 20.34 -5.94 -24.69
CA THR A 489 21.49 -5.42 -23.96
C THR A 489 21.01 -4.51 -22.83
N VAL A 490 21.48 -4.73 -21.61
CA VAL A 490 21.06 -3.93 -20.44
C VAL A 490 21.42 -2.46 -20.64
N ILE A 491 20.48 -1.58 -20.31
CA ILE A 491 20.66 -0.12 -20.28
C ILE A 491 21.22 0.24 -18.91
N GLY A 492 22.23 1.11 -18.87
CA GLY A 492 22.76 1.66 -17.63
C GLY A 492 21.74 2.53 -16.89
N LEU A 493 22.17 3.06 -15.75
CA LEU A 493 21.29 3.83 -14.88
C LEU A 493 20.64 5.01 -15.63
N SER A 494 19.32 5.01 -15.67
CA SER A 494 18.50 5.92 -16.47
C SER A 494 17.24 6.34 -15.73
N GLU A 495 16.64 7.44 -16.17
CA GLU A 495 15.47 8.07 -15.56
C GLU A 495 14.44 8.39 -16.64
N TRP A 496 13.16 8.31 -16.30
CA TRP A 496 12.11 8.77 -17.21
C TRP A 496 12.13 10.30 -17.31
N ALA A 497 11.75 10.82 -18.47
CA ALA A 497 11.52 12.24 -18.69
C ALA A 497 10.08 12.47 -19.17
N GLY A 498 9.45 13.55 -18.69
CA GLY A 498 8.16 14.01 -19.22
C GLY A 498 6.99 13.04 -19.06
N VAL A 499 7.03 12.10 -18.10
CA VAL A 499 5.91 11.17 -17.87
C VAL A 499 4.66 11.92 -17.43
N THR A 500 3.56 11.70 -18.14
CA THR A 500 2.23 12.23 -17.79
C THR A 500 1.20 11.10 -17.77
N PHE A 501 0.00 11.35 -17.24
CA PHE A 501 -1.13 10.42 -17.34
C PHE A 501 -1.51 10.02 -18.77
N ARG A 502 -0.97 10.69 -19.79
CA ARG A 502 -1.13 10.27 -21.18
C ARG A 502 -0.56 8.87 -21.42
N ALA A 503 0.51 8.47 -20.75
CA ALA A 503 1.14 7.16 -20.90
C ALA A 503 0.14 6.00 -20.70
N LEU A 504 -0.84 6.15 -19.80
CA LEU A 504 -1.92 5.19 -19.62
C LEU A 504 -2.80 5.03 -20.88
N ARG A 505 -3.11 6.13 -21.57
CA ARG A 505 -3.95 6.10 -22.78
C ARG A 505 -3.20 5.64 -24.02
N ASP A 506 -1.87 5.75 -23.98
CA ASP A 506 -0.97 5.37 -25.06
C ASP A 506 -0.57 3.88 -24.99
N ILE A 507 -1.20 3.08 -24.10
CA ILE A 507 -1.12 1.61 -24.13
C ILE A 507 -1.85 1.09 -25.38
N LEU A 508 -1.14 0.36 -26.23
CA LEU A 508 -1.64 -0.10 -27.54
C LEU A 508 -2.12 -1.55 -27.55
N LEU A 509 -1.38 -2.41 -26.86
CA LEU A 509 -1.57 -3.86 -26.76
C LEU A 509 -1.13 -4.35 -25.38
N VAL A 510 -1.69 -5.47 -24.95
CA VAL A 510 -1.32 -6.14 -23.71
C VAL A 510 -1.18 -7.65 -23.91
N SER A 511 -0.53 -8.31 -22.96
CA SER A 511 -0.32 -9.76 -23.00
C SER A 511 -1.63 -10.53 -22.87
N ASP A 512 -1.67 -11.72 -23.47
CA ASP A 512 -2.71 -12.72 -23.24
C ASP A 512 -2.55 -13.47 -21.91
N LYS A 513 -1.40 -13.36 -21.25
CA LYS A 513 -1.16 -13.86 -19.90
C LYS A 513 -1.35 -12.77 -18.86
N ASP A 514 -1.67 -13.21 -17.64
CA ASP A 514 -1.83 -12.34 -16.47
C ASP A 514 -0.69 -12.60 -15.47
N TYR A 515 -0.28 -11.54 -14.78
CA TYR A 515 0.72 -11.51 -13.73
C TYR A 515 0.08 -11.04 -12.43
N VAL A 516 0.33 -11.76 -11.33
CA VAL A 516 -0.13 -11.39 -9.99
C VAL A 516 0.98 -10.65 -9.25
N TYR A 517 0.76 -9.37 -9.00
CA TYR A 517 1.66 -8.53 -8.22
C TYR A 517 1.11 -8.28 -6.82
N ASN A 518 1.71 -8.93 -5.84
CA ASN A 518 1.40 -8.76 -4.42
C ASN A 518 2.37 -7.74 -3.82
N TYR A 519 1.84 -6.67 -3.22
CA TYR A 519 2.65 -5.56 -2.71
C TYR A 519 2.01 -4.91 -1.48
N PHE A 520 2.66 -3.87 -0.97
CA PHE A 520 2.14 -3.08 0.15
C PHE A 520 1.93 -1.64 -0.29
N GLN A 521 0.68 -1.17 -0.29
CA GLN A 521 0.35 0.20 -0.64
C GLN A 521 0.71 1.14 0.53
N PRO A 522 1.61 2.13 0.31
CA PRO A 522 1.88 3.17 1.30
C PRO A 522 0.64 4.04 1.56
N GLY A 523 0.50 4.54 2.78
CA GLY A 523 -0.45 5.60 3.11
C GLY A 523 -0.06 6.97 2.55
N PRO A 524 -0.98 7.95 2.62
CA PRO A 524 -0.79 9.24 1.97
C PRO A 524 0.28 10.09 2.65
N PHE A 525 0.51 9.94 3.96
CA PHE A 525 1.41 10.81 4.71
C PHE A 525 2.84 10.27 4.78
N TYR A 526 3.77 10.84 4.02
CA TYR A 526 5.11 10.29 3.80
C TYR A 526 5.90 9.99 5.08
N TYR A 527 5.83 10.87 6.09
CA TYR A 527 6.64 10.74 7.31
C TYR A 527 6.13 9.70 8.30
N ASN A 528 4.81 9.46 8.34
CA ASN A 528 4.19 8.55 9.29
C ASN A 528 3.11 7.70 8.61
N ARG A 529 3.46 7.08 7.47
CA ARG A 529 2.56 6.20 6.72
C ARG A 529 2.63 4.78 7.22
N GLY A 530 1.47 4.15 7.24
CA GLY A 530 1.33 2.71 7.31
C GLY A 530 1.32 2.09 5.91
N TYR A 531 1.46 0.76 5.90
CA TYR A 531 1.52 -0.04 4.69
C TYR A 531 0.44 -1.11 4.76
N VAL A 532 -0.48 -1.10 3.79
CA VAL A 532 -1.59 -2.06 3.74
C VAL A 532 -1.37 -3.04 2.59
N PRO A 533 -1.63 -4.35 2.79
CA PRO A 533 -1.36 -5.34 1.76
C PRO A 533 -2.38 -5.19 0.62
N ALA A 534 -1.91 -5.21 -0.63
CA ALA A 534 -2.68 -5.02 -1.85
C ALA A 534 -2.24 -6.01 -2.94
N SER A 535 -3.08 -6.19 -3.96
CA SER A 535 -2.78 -7.04 -5.11
C SER A 535 -3.20 -6.38 -6.41
N ILE A 536 -2.40 -6.54 -7.45
CA ILE A 536 -2.74 -6.19 -8.83
C ILE A 536 -2.66 -7.46 -9.67
N VAL A 537 -3.75 -7.82 -10.32
CA VAL A 537 -3.78 -8.77 -11.43
C VAL A 537 -3.77 -7.94 -12.71
N ALA A 538 -2.63 -7.93 -13.40
CA ALA A 538 -2.42 -7.17 -14.62
C ALA A 538 -2.03 -8.10 -15.76
N PRO A 539 -2.21 -7.69 -17.04
CA PRO A 539 -1.54 -8.36 -18.13
C PRO A 539 -0.03 -8.43 -17.87
N SER A 540 0.61 -9.59 -18.14
CA SER A 540 2.04 -9.79 -17.88
C SER A 540 2.94 -8.87 -18.69
N ALA A 541 2.43 -8.25 -19.76
CA ALA A 541 3.15 -7.22 -20.46
C ALA A 541 2.20 -6.19 -21.08
N LEU A 542 2.69 -4.97 -21.25
CA LEU A 542 2.00 -3.87 -21.92
C LEU A 542 2.95 -3.10 -22.84
N LEU A 543 2.45 -2.68 -23.99
CA LEU A 543 3.18 -1.87 -24.97
C LEU A 543 2.66 -0.43 -24.96
N VAL A 544 3.50 0.50 -24.55
CA VAL A 544 3.24 1.95 -24.56
C VAL A 544 3.84 2.56 -25.82
N GLN A 545 3.06 3.42 -26.48
CA GLN A 545 3.40 3.95 -27.79
C GLN A 545 4.72 4.73 -27.83
N GLU A 546 4.93 5.62 -26.86
CA GLU A 546 6.08 6.50 -26.82
C GLU A 546 6.34 6.94 -25.38
N MET A 547 7.59 6.82 -24.94
CA MET A 547 8.07 7.39 -23.68
C MET A 547 9.49 7.91 -23.87
N GLU A 548 9.89 8.86 -23.02
CA GLU A 548 11.23 9.42 -23.02
C GLU A 548 12.05 8.88 -21.84
N LEU A 549 13.24 8.37 -22.13
CA LEU A 549 14.21 7.91 -21.16
C LEU A 549 15.50 8.73 -21.35
N LYS A 550 16.10 9.17 -20.24
CA LYS A 550 17.36 9.91 -20.24
C LYS A 550 18.39 9.26 -19.32
N PRO A 551 19.69 9.51 -19.52
CA PRO A 551 20.70 9.14 -18.54
C PRO A 551 20.41 9.78 -17.18
N THR A 552 20.74 9.10 -16.09
CA THR A 552 20.63 9.71 -14.76
C THR A 552 21.55 10.93 -14.62
N GLU A 553 21.10 11.90 -13.82
CA GLU A 553 21.91 13.07 -13.43
C GLU A 553 22.79 12.79 -12.20
N THR A 554 22.67 11.61 -11.58
CA THR A 554 23.57 11.19 -10.49
C THR A 554 25.01 11.10 -10.98
N LYS A 555 25.96 11.34 -10.06
CA LYS A 555 27.39 11.27 -10.37
C LYS A 555 27.93 9.89 -10.00
N PRO A 556 28.76 9.28 -10.86
CA PRO A 556 29.40 8.01 -10.53
C PRO A 556 30.38 8.18 -9.36
N ASP A 557 30.58 7.10 -8.61
CA ASP A 557 31.56 7.01 -7.54
C ASP A 557 32.76 6.16 -7.97
N ARG A 558 33.87 6.23 -7.23
CA ARG A 558 35.00 5.34 -7.45
C ARG A 558 34.62 3.91 -7.04
N GLN A 559 35.18 2.94 -7.75
CA GLN A 559 35.11 1.54 -7.34
C GLN A 559 35.95 1.32 -6.07
N PRO A 560 35.60 0.32 -5.23
CA PRO A 560 36.44 -0.07 -4.10
C PRO A 560 37.88 -0.39 -4.52
N TYR A 561 38.87 0.06 -3.73
CA TYR A 561 40.29 -0.18 -4.03
C TYR A 561 40.73 -1.63 -3.79
N LEU A 562 40.04 -2.33 -2.88
CA LEU A 562 40.30 -3.73 -2.56
C LEU A 562 39.14 -4.60 -3.08
N PRO A 563 39.43 -5.84 -3.52
CA PRO A 563 38.37 -6.78 -3.87
C PRO A 563 37.48 -7.06 -2.65
N HIS A 564 36.25 -7.47 -2.92
CA HIS A 564 35.32 -7.85 -1.88
C HIS A 564 35.86 -9.10 -1.13
N PRO A 565 35.90 -9.12 0.22
CA PRO A 565 36.60 -10.15 1.01
C PRO A 565 36.07 -11.58 0.82
N TYR A 566 34.79 -11.78 0.50
CA TYR A 566 34.26 -13.11 0.14
C TYR A 566 34.84 -13.71 -1.16
N PHE A 567 35.50 -12.90 -2.00
CA PHE A 567 36.02 -13.30 -3.30
C PHE A 567 37.52 -13.07 -3.45
N GLU A 568 38.18 -12.62 -2.38
CA GLU A 568 39.63 -12.55 -2.32
C GLU A 568 40.19 -13.98 -2.27
N LYS A 569 41.26 -14.24 -3.03
CA LYS A 569 41.88 -15.56 -3.15
C LYS A 569 42.92 -15.82 -2.07
#